data_AF-A0A1C6FKV3-F1
#
_entry.id   AF-A0A1C6FKV3-F1
#
_cell.length_a   1.000
_cell.length_b   1.000
_cell.length_c   1.000
_cell.angle_alpha   90.00
_cell.angle_beta   90.00
_cell.angle_gamma   90.00
#
_symmetry.space_group_name_H-M   'P 1'
#
loop_
_entity.id
_entity.type
_entity.pdbx_description
1 polymer ?
#
loop_
_entity_poly.entity_id
_entity_poly.type
_entity_poly.pdbx_seq_one_letter_code
_entity_poly.pdbx_strand_id
1 'polypeptide(L)' 'MEKSLFEQMGGTYTQVGDYMLPNLILSKQQAQPIGTWGHRHARYLKQHHKIIYMNLLTSGKLNGYLVRY' A
#
# COMPACT_ATOMS: atom_id res chain seq x y z
N MET A 1 24.16 10.69 -20.24
CA MET A 1 23.39 10.93 -19.00
C MET A 1 23.50 9.70 -18.15
N GLU A 2 23.85 9.85 -16.87
CA GLU A 2 23.75 8.77 -15.92
C GLU A 2 22.27 8.47 -15.63
N LYS A 3 21.93 7.19 -15.52
CA LYS A 3 20.58 6.77 -15.14
C LYS A 3 20.32 7.14 -13.68
N SER A 4 19.13 7.66 -13.40
CA SER A 4 18.70 7.93 -12.03
C SER A 4 18.63 6.63 -11.20
N LEU A 5 18.72 6.75 -9.87
CA LEU A 5 18.53 5.61 -8.97
C LEU A 5 17.18 4.90 -9.22
N PHE A 6 16.14 5.65 -9.56
CA PHE A 6 14.82 5.08 -9.85
C PHE A 6 14.83 4.19 -11.10
N GLU A 7 15.49 4.63 -12.18
CA GLU A 7 15.67 3.82 -13.40
C GLU A 7 16.55 2.61 -13.17
N GLN A 8 17.58 2.72 -12.33
CA GLN A 8 18.42 1.59 -11.94
C GLN A 8 17.62 0.51 -11.18
N MET A 9 16.61 0.92 -10.42
CA MET A 9 15.66 0.02 -9.74
C MET A 9 14.51 -0.46 -10.65
N GLY A 10 14.54 -0.17 -11.95
CA GLY A 10 13.52 -0.60 -12.92
C GLY A 10 12.28 0.31 -12.99
N GLY A 11 12.31 1.49 -12.36
CA GLY A 11 11.30 2.51 -12.51
C GLY A 11 11.34 3.16 -13.90
N THR A 12 10.20 3.67 -14.36
CA THR A 12 10.09 4.37 -15.65
C THR A 12 9.51 5.76 -15.45
N TYR A 13 9.77 6.67 -16.38
CA TYR A 13 9.25 8.04 -16.34
C TYR A 13 8.28 8.29 -17.49
N THR A 14 7.28 9.14 -17.24
CA THR A 14 6.40 9.70 -18.27
C THR A 14 6.59 11.20 -18.32
N GLN A 15 6.76 11.74 -19.53
CA GLN A 15 6.86 13.18 -19.72
C GLN A 15 5.47 13.82 -19.63
N VAL A 16 5.33 14.79 -18.74
CA VAL A 16 4.12 15.61 -18.57
C VAL A 16 4.54 17.07 -18.64
N GLY A 17 4.30 17.69 -19.80
CA GLY A 17 4.81 19.02 -20.13
C GLY A 17 6.34 19.04 -20.14
N ASP A 18 6.92 19.92 -19.31
CA ASP A 18 8.37 20.10 -19.18
C ASP A 18 9.00 19.18 -18.12
N TYR A 19 8.21 18.34 -17.45
CA TYR A 19 8.66 17.50 -16.35
C TYR A 19 8.63 16.01 -16.69
N MET A 20 9.59 15.25 -16.17
CA MET A 20 9.58 13.79 -16.17
C MET A 20 9.04 13.30 -14.82
N LEU A 21 7.84 12.71 -14.83
CA LEU A 21 7.19 12.17 -13.63
C LEU A 21 7.44 10.67 -13.51
N PRO A 22 7.81 10.15 -12.32
CA PRO A 22 8.01 8.72 -12.13
C PRO A 22 6.67 7.97 -12.23
N ASN A 23 6.66 6.88 -12.98
CA ASN A 23 5.53 5.97 -13.09
C ASN A 23 5.47 5.10 -11.82
N LEU A 24 4.63 5.52 -10.87
CA LEU A 24 4.40 4.78 -9.64
C LEU A 24 3.39 3.66 -9.89
N ILE A 25 3.89 2.42 -10.01
CA ILE A 25 3.03 1.23 -10.08
C ILE A 25 2.75 0.77 -8.65
N LEU A 26 1.48 0.81 -8.25
CA LEU A 26 1.07 0.22 -6.97
C LEU A 26 1.38 -1.28 -7.01
N SER A 27 2.00 -1.79 -5.96
CA SER A 27 2.13 -3.23 -5.80
C SER A 27 0.72 -3.83 -5.79
N LYS A 28 0.54 -4.95 -6.50
CA LYS A 28 -0.71 -5.72 -6.45
C LYS A 28 -0.84 -6.34 -5.07
N GLN A 29 -1.15 -5.54 -4.05
CA GLN A 29 -1.77 -6.08 -2.85
C GLN A 29 -3.00 -6.84 -3.31
N GLN A 30 -3.13 -8.10 -2.88
CA GLN A 30 -4.27 -8.92 -3.22
C GLN A 30 -5.53 -8.13 -2.86
N ALA A 31 -6.23 -7.63 -3.87
CA ALA A 31 -7.48 -6.89 -3.76
C ALA A 31 -8.61 -7.88 -3.44
N GLN A 32 -8.39 -8.71 -2.42
CA GLN A 32 -9.39 -9.59 -1.86
C GLN A 32 -10.39 -8.67 -1.13
N PRO A 33 -11.69 -8.77 -1.45
CA PRO A 33 -12.69 -7.96 -0.75
C PRO A 33 -12.69 -8.32 0.73
N ILE A 34 -12.65 -7.31 1.60
CA ILE A 34 -12.74 -7.50 3.04
C ILE A 34 -14.20 -7.73 3.41
N GLY A 35 -14.50 -8.80 4.13
CA GLY A 35 -15.86 -9.10 4.59
C GLY A 35 -16.37 -8.11 5.65
N THR A 36 -17.65 -8.21 6.00
CA THR A 36 -18.27 -7.39 7.06
C THR A 36 -17.56 -7.56 8.41
N TRP A 37 -17.11 -8.78 8.71
CA TRP A 37 -16.39 -9.09 9.95
C TRP A 37 -14.98 -8.52 9.97
N GLY A 38 -14.22 -8.61 8.87
CA GLY A 38 -12.95 -7.89 8.72
C GLY A 38 -13.09 -6.39 8.96
N HIS A 39 -14.12 -5.73 8.42
CA HIS A 39 -14.35 -4.31 8.70
C HIS A 39 -14.67 -4.03 10.19
N ARG A 40 -15.46 -4.88 10.83
CA ARG A 40 -15.76 -4.77 12.27
C ARG A 40 -14.50 -4.98 13.12
N HIS A 41 -13.68 -5.96 12.77
CA HIS A 41 -12.42 -6.24 13.45
C HIS A 41 -11.41 -5.10 13.28
N ALA A 42 -11.34 -4.50 12.09
CA ALA A 42 -10.53 -3.30 11.87
C ALA A 42 -10.94 -2.15 12.80
N ARG A 43 -12.25 -1.93 13.00
CA ARG A 43 -12.77 -0.93 13.94
C ARG A 43 -12.38 -1.27 15.39
N TYR A 44 -12.50 -2.54 15.78
CA TYR A 44 -12.07 -3.01 17.10
C TYR A 44 -10.58 -2.78 17.33
N LEU A 45 -9.72 -3.13 16.37
CA LEU A 45 -8.28 -2.88 16.45
C LEU A 45 -7.96 -1.39 16.57
N LYS A 46 -8.65 -0.54 15.80
CA LYS A 46 -8.44 0.91 15.87
C LYS A 46 -8.81 1.49 17.24
N GLN A 47 -9.85 0.97 17.88
CA GLN A 47 -10.36 1.46 19.17
C GLN A 47 -9.58 0.90 20.37
N HIS A 48 -9.24 -0.39 20.35
CA HIS A 48 -8.69 -1.09 21.52
C HIS A 48 -7.22 -1.49 21.38
N HIS A 49 -6.72 -1.64 20.15
CA HIS A 49 -5.36 -2.15 19.85
C HIS A 49 -4.63 -1.26 18.85
N LYS A 50 -4.62 0.06 19.13
CA LYS A 50 -4.13 1.09 18.19
C LYS A 50 -2.70 0.82 17.69
N ILE A 51 -1.81 0.31 18.54
CA ILE A 51 -0.43 -0.03 18.15
C ILE A 51 -0.42 -1.11 17.06
N ILE A 52 -1.19 -2.19 17.26
CA ILE A 52 -1.30 -3.28 16.28
C ILE A 52 -1.91 -2.77 14.98
N TYR A 53 -2.99 -1.98 15.08
CA TYR A 53 -3.63 -1.38 13.91
C TYR A 53 -2.64 -0.51 13.11
N MET A 54 -1.91 0.38 13.77
CA MET A 54 -0.96 1.28 13.11
C MET A 54 0.20 0.51 12.49
N ASN A 55 0.75 -0.49 13.17
CA ASN A 55 1.83 -1.32 12.64
C ASN A 55 1.38 -2.10 11.39
N LEU A 56 0.16 -2.65 11.39
CA LEU A 56 -0.41 -3.33 10.22
C LEU A 56 -0.69 -2.36 9.07
N LEU A 57 -1.13 -1.14 9.38
CA LEU A 57 -1.42 -0.11 8.38
C LEU A 57 -0.15 0.39 7.70
N THR A 58 0.88 0.79 8.47
CA THR A 58 2.14 1.33 7.94
C THR A 58 2.97 0.27 7.23
N SER A 59 2.89 -1.00 7.65
CA SER A 59 3.52 -2.11 6.93
C SER A 59 2.75 -2.56 5.68
N GLY A 60 1.56 -1.99 5.42
CA GLY A 60 0.70 -2.39 4.30
C GLY A 60 0.08 -3.79 4.44
N LYS A 61 0.19 -4.44 5.61
CA LYS A 61 -0.29 -5.82 5.82
C LYS A 61 -1.73 -5.89 6.35
N LEU A 62 -2.36 -4.75 6.66
CA LEU A 62 -3.69 -4.68 7.25
C LEU A 62 -4.74 -5.43 6.42
N ASN A 63 -4.82 -5.19 5.11
CA ASN A 63 -5.85 -5.83 4.27
C ASN A 63 -5.71 -7.35 4.26
N GLY A 64 -4.49 -7.89 4.11
CA GLY A 64 -4.25 -9.33 4.17
C GLY A 64 -4.54 -9.96 5.54
N TYR A 65 -4.41 -9.19 6.62
CA TYR A 65 -4.81 -9.62 7.96
C TYR A 65 -6.35 -9.67 8.11
N LEU A 66 -7.06 -8.68 7.56
CA LEU A 66 -8.51 -8.55 7.69
C LEU A 66 -9.31 -9.49 6.80
N VAL A 67 -8.78 -9.92 5.66
CA VAL A 67 -9.43 -10.91 4.76
C VAL A 67 -9.66 -12.27 5.45
N ARG A 68 -8.94 -12.55 6.55
CA ARG A 68 -9.10 -13.76 7.36
C ARG A 68 -10.34 -13.74 8.26
N TYR A 69 -11.09 -12.63 8.30
CA TYR A 69 -12.26 -12.40 9.14
C TYR A 69 -13.50 -12.06 8.31
#